data_AF-A0A371QJJ7-F1
#
_entry.id   AF-A0A371QJJ7-F1
#
_cell.length_a   1.000
_cell.length_b   1.000
_cell.length_c   1.000
_cell.angle_alpha   90.00
_cell.angle_beta   90.00
_cell.angle_gamma   90.00
#
_symmetry.space_group_name_H-M   'P 1'
#
loop_
_entity.id
_entity.type
_entity.pdbx_description
1 polymer ?
#
loop_
_entity_poly.entity_id
_entity_poly.type
_entity_poly.pdbx_seq_one_letter_code
_entity_poly.pdbx_strand_id
1 'polypeptide(L)'
;MKNFALYTFTILFSIALLQACGEDEPEVAERDQQAIEDSLQQAYQEEMEQMRRDSIEQARADSIAAAEEQRRVDFSDDGDFVVQVEAWRSENKAQQQAERWKDRGYERAFVVTYGNSDTGDLWYRVRIGRFETRDMAERFKNMISEDYGAQSWVSRIDQNVEQGAMQGN
;
A
#
# COMPACT_ATOMS: atom_id res chain seq x y z
N MET A 1 -83.47 -51.11 4.59
CA MET A 1 -82.61 -50.66 3.46
C MET A 1 -81.99 -49.28 3.67
N LYS A 2 -82.67 -48.32 4.34
CA LYS A 2 -82.19 -46.93 4.51
C LYS A 2 -80.93 -46.79 5.38
N ASN A 3 -80.78 -47.61 6.41
CA ASN A 3 -79.61 -47.55 7.31
C ASN A 3 -78.35 -48.15 6.67
N PHE A 4 -78.50 -49.14 5.80
CA PHE A 4 -77.37 -49.78 5.10
C PHE A 4 -76.68 -48.80 4.15
N ALA A 5 -77.46 -48.00 3.42
CA ALA A 5 -76.94 -46.94 2.55
C ALA A 5 -76.21 -45.83 3.33
N LEU A 6 -76.63 -45.54 4.56
CA LEU A 6 -76.01 -44.53 5.41
C LEU A 6 -74.63 -45.00 5.91
N TYR A 7 -74.51 -46.27 6.33
CA TYR A 7 -73.24 -46.82 6.80
C TYR A 7 -72.20 -46.96 5.68
N THR A 8 -72.62 -47.36 4.48
CA THR A 8 -71.72 -47.42 3.32
C THR A 8 -71.19 -46.04 2.94
N PHE A 9 -72.00 -45.00 3.05
CA PHE A 9 -71.57 -43.63 2.77
C PHE A 9 -70.59 -43.12 3.81
N THR A 10 -70.82 -43.38 5.10
CA THR A 10 -69.89 -42.97 6.16
C THR A 10 -68.55 -43.68 6.03
N ILE A 11 -68.53 -44.97 5.68
CA ILE A 11 -67.27 -45.73 5.49
C ILE A 11 -66.47 -45.18 4.31
N LEU A 12 -67.13 -44.92 3.18
CA LEU A 12 -66.48 -44.32 2.00
C LEU A 12 -65.96 -42.91 2.29
N PHE A 13 -66.70 -42.10 3.05
CA PHE A 13 -66.26 -40.76 3.45
C PHE A 13 -65.05 -40.81 4.41
N SER A 14 -65.03 -41.73 5.37
CA SER A 14 -63.86 -41.92 6.24
C SER A 14 -62.63 -42.45 5.51
N ILE A 15 -62.80 -43.31 4.48
CA ILE A 15 -61.68 -43.74 3.62
C ILE A 15 -61.17 -42.57 2.78
N ALA A 16 -62.05 -41.72 2.27
CA ALA A 16 -61.66 -40.51 1.53
C ALA A 16 -60.92 -39.48 2.42
N LEU A 17 -61.31 -39.34 3.70
CA LEU A 17 -60.60 -38.48 4.65
C LEU A 17 -59.22 -39.02 5.02
N LEU A 18 -59.03 -40.35 5.03
CA LEU A 18 -57.71 -40.97 5.24
C LEU A 18 -56.78 -40.78 4.04
N GLN A 19 -57.31 -40.60 2.83
CA GLN A 19 -56.51 -40.24 1.64
C GLN A 19 -56.27 -38.73 1.48
N ALA A 20 -56.84 -37.90 2.35
CA ALA A 20 -56.64 -36.45 2.36
C ALA A 20 -55.59 -35.98 3.40
N CYS A 21 -54.89 -36.92 4.05
CA CYS A 21 -53.75 -36.64 4.93
C CYS A 21 -52.59 -37.55 4.50
N GLY A 22 -51.81 -37.06 3.54
CA GLY A 22 -50.59 -37.73 3.08
C GLY A 22 -50.53 -37.82 1.56
N GLU A 23 -50.40 -36.68 0.89
CA GLU A 23 -49.88 -36.65 -0.47
C GLU A 23 -48.37 -36.92 -0.37
N ASP A 24 -47.99 -38.19 -0.53
CA ASP A 24 -46.63 -38.59 -0.84
C ASP A 24 -46.34 -38.15 -2.29
N GLU A 25 -46.10 -36.85 -2.49
CA GLU A 25 -45.87 -36.27 -3.82
C GLU A 25 -44.37 -36.12 -4.12
N PRO A 26 -43.85 -36.78 -5.17
CA PRO A 26 -42.44 -36.63 -5.58
C PRO A 26 -42.07 -35.16 -5.88
N GLU A 27 -43.03 -34.31 -6.22
CA GLU A 27 -42.84 -32.89 -6.49
C GLU A 27 -42.38 -32.08 -5.25
N VAL A 28 -42.81 -32.46 -4.04
CA VAL A 28 -42.36 -31.79 -2.80
C VAL A 28 -40.90 -32.15 -2.52
N ALA A 29 -40.52 -33.42 -2.73
CA ALA A 29 -39.15 -33.87 -2.56
C ALA A 29 -38.19 -33.25 -3.60
N GLU A 30 -38.63 -33.08 -4.85
CA GLU A 30 -37.84 -32.41 -5.90
C GLU A 30 -37.65 -30.91 -5.60
N ARG A 31 -38.70 -30.22 -5.12
CA ARG A 31 -38.60 -28.79 -4.74
C ARG A 31 -37.63 -28.58 -3.57
N ASP A 32 -37.66 -29.48 -2.59
CA ASP A 32 -36.74 -29.42 -1.44
C ASP A 32 -35.29 -29.69 -1.88
N GLN A 33 -35.05 -30.61 -2.83
CA GLN A 33 -33.73 -30.84 -3.41
C GLN A 33 -33.21 -29.61 -4.17
N GLN A 34 -34.04 -28.98 -5.00
CA GLN A 34 -33.67 -27.75 -5.72
C GLN A 34 -33.35 -26.61 -4.76
N ALA A 35 -34.15 -26.42 -3.71
CA ALA A 35 -33.88 -25.39 -2.70
C ALA A 35 -32.53 -25.60 -1.99
N ILE A 36 -32.12 -26.87 -1.77
CA ILE A 36 -30.80 -27.20 -1.21
C ILE A 36 -29.69 -26.85 -2.20
N GLU A 37 -29.83 -27.22 -3.48
CA GLU A 37 -28.85 -26.90 -4.52
C GLU A 37 -28.69 -25.39 -4.73
N ASP A 38 -29.81 -24.66 -4.78
CA ASP A 38 -29.84 -23.20 -4.87
C ASP A 38 -29.15 -22.56 -3.66
N SER A 39 -29.43 -23.06 -2.45
CA SER A 39 -28.79 -22.57 -1.22
C SER A 39 -27.27 -22.84 -1.23
N LEU A 40 -26.85 -24.01 -1.73
CA LEU A 40 -25.43 -24.36 -1.85
C LEU A 40 -24.72 -23.46 -2.86
N GLN A 41 -25.35 -23.19 -4.01
CA GLN A 41 -24.79 -22.33 -5.03
C GLN A 41 -24.67 -20.88 -4.54
N GLN A 42 -25.68 -20.38 -3.81
CA GLN A 42 -25.61 -19.06 -3.18
C GLN A 42 -24.45 -18.97 -2.20
N ALA A 43 -24.31 -19.95 -1.30
CA ALA A 43 -23.19 -19.99 -0.35
C ALA A 43 -21.82 -19.98 -1.06
N TYR A 44 -21.68 -20.76 -2.14
CA TYR A 44 -20.46 -20.77 -2.95
C TYR A 44 -20.17 -19.40 -3.61
N GLN A 45 -21.20 -18.76 -4.16
CA GLN A 45 -21.04 -17.44 -4.78
C GLN A 45 -20.65 -16.38 -3.75
N GLU A 46 -21.27 -16.39 -2.58
CA GLU A 46 -20.94 -15.49 -1.48
C GLU A 46 -19.49 -15.69 -1.00
N GLU A 47 -19.05 -16.94 -0.86
CA GLU A 47 -17.67 -17.26 -0.48
C GLU A 47 -16.67 -16.75 -1.53
N MET A 48 -16.94 -16.97 -2.82
CA MET A 48 -16.11 -16.45 -3.92
C MET A 48 -16.05 -14.92 -3.94
N GLU A 49 -17.16 -14.25 -3.64
CA GLU A 49 -17.19 -12.80 -3.52
C GLU A 49 -16.41 -12.29 -2.31
N GLN A 50 -16.51 -12.97 -1.17
CA GLN A 50 -15.71 -12.65 0.01
C GLN A 50 -14.23 -12.80 -0.27
N MET A 51 -13.79 -13.95 -0.83
CA MET A 51 -12.39 -14.15 -1.21
C MET A 51 -11.89 -13.08 -2.18
N ARG A 52 -12.73 -12.64 -3.14
CA ARG A 52 -12.36 -11.53 -4.02
C ARG A 52 -12.16 -10.22 -3.25
N ARG A 53 -13.08 -9.89 -2.33
CA ARG A 53 -12.99 -8.67 -1.51
C ARG A 53 -11.74 -8.71 -0.64
N ASP A 54 -11.52 -9.82 0.06
CA ASP A 54 -10.38 -10.02 0.94
C ASP A 54 -9.06 -9.93 0.15
N SER A 55 -9.01 -10.52 -1.04
CA SER A 55 -7.84 -10.41 -1.92
C SER A 55 -7.57 -8.97 -2.36
N ILE A 56 -8.61 -8.17 -2.66
CA ILE A 56 -8.47 -6.76 -3.01
C ILE A 56 -8.00 -5.94 -1.80
N GLU A 57 -8.55 -6.20 -0.62
CA GLU A 57 -8.16 -5.52 0.61
C GLU A 57 -6.71 -5.81 0.99
N GLN A 58 -6.30 -7.08 0.89
CA GLN A 58 -4.92 -7.48 1.11
C GLN A 58 -3.98 -6.80 0.09
N ALA A 59 -4.31 -6.83 -1.21
CA ALA A 59 -3.49 -6.19 -2.23
C ALA A 59 -3.35 -4.66 -2.01
N ARG A 60 -4.38 -4.01 -1.47
CA ARG A 60 -4.32 -2.59 -1.07
C ARG A 60 -3.45 -2.38 0.17
N ALA A 61 -3.56 -3.23 1.18
CA ALA A 61 -2.73 -3.14 2.37
C ALA A 61 -1.25 -3.33 2.03
N ASP A 62 -0.94 -4.32 1.20
CA ASP A 62 0.42 -4.60 0.73
C ASP A 62 0.98 -3.44 -0.11
N SER A 63 0.16 -2.81 -0.96
CA SER A 63 0.61 -1.66 -1.75
C SER A 63 0.89 -0.43 -0.89
N ILE A 64 0.07 -0.17 0.13
CA ILE A 64 0.29 0.92 1.09
C ILE A 64 1.57 0.66 1.89
N ALA A 65 1.73 -0.54 2.44
CA ALA A 65 2.92 -0.92 3.21
C ALA A 65 4.20 -0.81 2.36
N ALA A 66 4.16 -1.26 1.10
CA ALA A 66 5.29 -1.13 0.18
C ALA A 66 5.62 0.35 -0.13
N ALA A 67 4.61 1.20 -0.32
CA ALA A 67 4.80 2.63 -0.55
C ALA A 67 5.31 3.37 0.70
N GLU A 68 4.93 2.95 1.89
CA GLU A 68 5.47 3.48 3.16
C GLU A 68 6.92 3.07 3.35
N GLU A 69 7.26 1.80 3.12
CA GLU A 69 8.64 1.31 3.21
C GLU A 69 9.55 2.01 2.20
N GLN A 70 9.08 2.27 0.98
CA GLN A 70 9.84 3.03 -0.01
C GLN A 70 10.07 4.49 0.38
N ARG A 71 9.14 5.10 1.13
CA ARG A 71 9.24 6.47 1.63
C ARG A 71 10.00 6.58 2.95
N ARG A 72 10.32 5.47 3.62
CA ARG A 72 11.18 5.52 4.81
C ARG A 72 12.58 5.96 4.38
N VAL A 73 13.05 7.03 4.99
CA VAL A 73 14.38 7.56 4.77
C VAL A 73 15.23 7.27 6.00
N ASP A 74 16.12 6.30 5.86
CA ASP A 74 17.10 6.00 6.88
C ASP A 74 18.43 6.66 6.52
N PHE A 75 18.86 7.59 7.38
CA PHE A 75 20.16 8.23 7.26
C PHE A 75 21.17 7.49 8.14
N SER A 76 22.39 7.35 7.65
CA SER A 76 23.54 6.89 8.44
C SER A 76 24.43 8.10 8.78
N ASP A 77 25.23 8.00 9.83
CA ASP A 77 26.20 9.06 10.19
C ASP A 77 27.53 8.90 9.44
N ASP A 78 27.87 7.66 9.09
CA ASP A 78 29.10 7.21 8.46
C ASP A 78 28.94 6.81 6.98
N GLY A 79 27.75 6.99 6.41
CA GLY A 79 27.44 6.61 5.03
C GLY A 79 28.21 7.42 3.99
N ASP A 80 28.72 6.72 2.98
CA ASP A 80 29.54 7.30 1.90
C ASP A 80 28.73 8.00 0.81
N PHE A 81 27.42 7.78 0.74
CA PHE A 81 26.57 8.31 -0.32
C PHE A 81 25.72 9.48 0.17
N VAL A 82 25.59 10.50 -0.67
CA VAL A 82 24.81 11.71 -0.37
C VAL A 82 24.00 12.12 -1.59
N VAL A 83 22.86 12.76 -1.36
CA VAL A 83 22.07 13.37 -2.45
C VAL A 83 22.42 14.84 -2.52
N GLN A 84 23.00 15.25 -3.64
CA GLN A 84 23.24 16.65 -3.95
C GLN A 84 22.03 17.22 -4.68
N VAL A 85 21.54 18.35 -4.17
CA VAL A 85 20.32 19.01 -4.69
C VAL A 85 20.64 20.31 -5.42
N GLU A 86 21.70 21.01 -5.03
CA GLU A 86 22.04 22.30 -5.63
C GLU A 86 23.57 22.56 -5.59
N ALA A 87 24.03 23.51 -6.40
CA ALA A 87 25.40 24.02 -6.37
C ALA A 87 25.42 25.51 -6.69
N TRP A 88 26.09 26.31 -5.85
CA TRP A 88 26.11 27.76 -5.94
C TRP A 88 27.53 28.30 -5.96
N ARG A 89 27.73 29.47 -6.56
CA ARG A 89 28.99 30.22 -6.48
C ARG A 89 29.12 31.07 -5.21
N SER A 90 28.01 31.29 -4.50
CA SER A 90 27.96 32.05 -3.25
C SER A 90 27.70 31.12 -2.07
N GLU A 91 28.59 31.17 -1.06
CA GLU A 91 28.46 30.41 0.19
C GLU A 91 27.16 30.78 0.92
N ASN A 92 26.90 32.08 1.09
CA ASN A 92 25.72 32.56 1.78
C ASN A 92 24.43 32.09 1.10
N LYS A 93 24.42 32.06 -0.25
CA LYS A 93 23.28 31.51 -0.99
C LYS A 93 23.12 30.02 -0.74
N ALA A 94 24.20 29.23 -0.79
CA ALA A 94 24.14 27.80 -0.51
C ALA A 94 23.64 27.52 0.92
N GLN A 95 24.10 28.29 1.91
CA GLN A 95 23.65 28.13 3.30
C GLN A 95 22.16 28.42 3.45
N GLN A 96 21.66 29.52 2.86
CA GLN A 96 20.23 29.83 2.86
C GLN A 96 19.40 28.70 2.22
N GLN A 97 19.92 28.07 1.18
CA GLN A 97 19.22 26.95 0.53
C GLN A 97 19.26 25.68 1.38
N ALA A 98 20.37 25.40 2.08
CA ALA A 98 20.44 24.32 3.05
C ALA A 98 19.42 24.51 4.18
N GLU A 99 19.33 25.71 4.76
CA GLU A 99 18.31 26.02 5.79
C GLU A 99 16.89 25.85 5.25
N ARG A 100 16.60 26.26 4.01
CA ARG A 100 15.28 26.01 3.38
C ARG A 100 14.95 24.52 3.26
N TRP A 101 15.95 23.65 3.06
CA TRP A 101 15.73 22.20 3.06
C TRP A 101 15.47 21.68 4.49
N LYS A 102 16.15 22.22 5.50
CA LYS A 102 15.85 21.91 6.90
C LYS A 102 14.45 22.34 7.31
N ASP A 103 14.00 23.53 6.89
CA ASP A 103 12.64 24.03 7.12
C ASP A 103 11.56 23.14 6.49
N ARG A 104 11.91 22.37 5.45
CA ARG A 104 11.04 21.36 4.81
C ARG A 104 11.07 20.00 5.50
N GLY A 105 11.79 19.86 6.61
CA GLY A 105 11.93 18.61 7.37
C GLY A 105 13.18 17.80 7.05
N TYR A 106 14.10 18.31 6.22
CA TYR A 106 15.37 17.63 5.91
C TYR A 106 16.51 18.20 6.77
N GLU A 107 16.49 17.91 8.07
CA GLU A 107 17.45 18.45 9.05
C GLU A 107 18.92 18.15 8.72
N ARG A 108 19.17 17.01 8.06
CA ARG A 108 20.50 16.59 7.61
C ARG A 108 20.96 17.26 6.30
N ALA A 109 20.43 18.43 5.96
CA ALA A 109 20.93 19.24 4.85
C ALA A 109 22.18 20.05 5.27
N PHE A 110 23.22 20.04 4.43
CA PHE A 110 24.49 20.72 4.70
C PHE A 110 25.16 21.21 3.40
N VAL A 111 26.12 22.12 3.56
CA VAL A 111 26.90 22.68 2.46
C VAL A 111 28.32 22.11 2.51
N VAL A 112 28.86 21.75 1.35
CA VAL A 112 30.28 21.44 1.20
C VAL A 112 30.92 22.32 0.14
N THR A 113 32.19 22.63 0.35
CA THR A 113 33.01 23.36 -0.61
C THR A 113 33.67 22.39 -1.58
N TYR A 114 33.64 22.70 -2.87
CA TYR A 114 34.25 21.90 -3.92
C TYR A 114 34.97 22.78 -4.93
N GLY A 115 36.15 22.33 -5.37
CA GLY A 115 36.96 23.01 -6.37
C GLY A 115 38.10 23.82 -5.75
N ASN A 116 38.61 24.81 -6.49
CA ASN A 116 39.79 25.57 -6.10
C ASN A 116 39.45 27.07 -5.99
N SER A 117 39.70 27.65 -4.81
CA SER A 117 39.53 29.08 -4.56
C SER A 117 40.46 29.94 -5.40
N ASP A 118 41.68 29.47 -5.65
CA ASP A 118 42.75 30.23 -6.29
C ASP A 118 42.52 30.39 -7.80
N THR A 119 41.78 29.47 -8.41
CA THR A 119 41.39 29.53 -9.83
C THR A 119 40.01 30.16 -10.03
N GLY A 120 39.29 30.50 -8.95
CA GLY A 120 37.91 30.96 -9.03
C GLY A 120 36.89 29.84 -9.33
N ASP A 121 37.30 28.58 -9.37
CA ASP A 121 36.42 27.41 -9.58
C ASP A 121 35.87 26.86 -8.27
N LEU A 122 35.53 27.76 -7.35
CA LEU A 122 34.91 27.41 -6.08
C LEU A 122 33.40 27.26 -6.23
N TRP A 123 32.87 26.16 -5.70
CA TRP A 123 31.45 25.84 -5.66
C TRP A 123 31.04 25.41 -4.25
N TYR A 124 29.86 25.85 -3.84
CA TYR A 124 29.22 25.48 -2.59
C TYR A 124 28.04 24.57 -2.93
N ARG A 125 28.18 23.29 -2.62
CA ARG A 125 27.24 22.23 -2.99
C ARG A 125 26.32 21.95 -1.81
N VAL A 126 25.02 22.01 -2.04
CA VAL A 126 24.01 21.66 -1.03
C VAL A 126 23.70 20.18 -1.16
N ARG A 127 23.92 19.45 -0.06
CA ARG A 127 23.72 18.00 0.04
C ARG A 127 22.78 17.69 1.19
N ILE A 128 22.11 16.55 1.11
CA ILE A 128 21.18 16.09 2.14
C ILE A 128 21.51 14.66 2.51
N GLY A 129 21.64 14.44 3.82
CA GLY A 129 21.80 13.14 4.42
C GLY A 129 23.17 12.52 4.16
N ARG A 130 23.29 11.30 4.66
CA ARG A 130 24.33 10.33 4.32
C ARG A 130 23.66 8.97 4.33
N PHE A 131 24.04 8.13 3.38
CA PHE A 131 23.42 6.84 3.13
C PHE A 131 24.50 5.78 3.02
N GLU A 132 24.27 4.63 3.67
CA GLU A 132 25.21 3.51 3.64
C GLU A 132 25.37 2.94 2.22
N THR A 133 24.26 2.90 1.47
CA THR A 133 24.22 2.33 0.13
C THR A 133 23.79 3.36 -0.90
N ARG A 134 24.23 3.14 -2.14
CA ARG A 134 23.82 3.95 -3.28
C ARG A 134 22.31 3.88 -3.50
N ASP A 135 21.72 2.70 -3.33
CA ASP A 135 20.30 2.47 -3.59
C ASP A 135 19.40 3.27 -2.63
N MET A 136 19.79 3.40 -1.36
CA MET A 136 19.09 4.27 -0.40
C MET A 136 19.14 5.74 -0.84
N ALA A 137 20.30 6.21 -1.29
CA ALA A 137 20.44 7.57 -1.83
C ALA A 137 19.62 7.77 -3.13
N GLU A 138 19.54 6.76 -4.01
CA GLU A 138 18.74 6.84 -5.24
C GLU A 138 17.23 6.89 -4.94
N ARG A 139 16.75 6.11 -3.96
CA ARG A 139 15.36 6.18 -3.49
C ARG A 139 15.03 7.57 -2.96
N PHE A 140 15.90 8.10 -2.09
CA PHE A 140 15.74 9.44 -1.54
C PHE A 140 15.76 10.54 -2.61
N LYS A 141 16.67 10.43 -3.59
CA LYS A 141 16.74 11.33 -4.75
C LYS A 141 15.42 11.34 -5.54
N ASN A 142 14.86 10.16 -5.82
CA ASN A 142 13.59 10.05 -6.54
C ASN A 142 12.45 10.68 -5.74
N MET A 143 12.36 10.39 -4.45
CA MET A 143 11.36 10.97 -3.55
C MET A 143 11.44 12.51 -3.53
N ILE A 144 12.64 13.11 -3.39
CA ILE A 144 12.81 14.57 -3.46
C ILE A 144 12.36 15.12 -4.82
N SER A 145 12.70 14.42 -5.90
CA SER A 145 12.33 14.84 -7.25
C SER A 145 10.82 14.80 -7.46
N GLU A 146 10.12 13.84 -6.88
CA GLU A 146 8.66 13.72 -6.94
C GLU A 146 7.96 14.78 -6.09
N ASP A 147 8.41 14.97 -4.85
CA ASP A 147 7.77 15.88 -3.89
C ASP A 147 8.02 17.36 -4.21
N TYR A 148 9.20 17.70 -4.72
CA TYR A 148 9.64 19.11 -4.88
C TYR A 148 10.04 19.49 -6.31
N GLY A 149 10.04 18.54 -7.26
CA GLY A 149 10.51 18.80 -8.63
C GLY A 149 11.99 19.20 -8.71
N ALA A 150 12.78 18.91 -7.68
CA ALA A 150 14.17 19.34 -7.60
C ALA A 150 15.08 18.37 -8.36
N GLN A 151 15.87 18.91 -9.29
CA GLN A 151 16.91 18.13 -9.94
C GLN A 151 17.99 17.77 -8.90
N SER A 152 18.26 16.48 -8.74
CA SER A 152 19.20 15.99 -7.74
C SER A 152 19.99 14.79 -8.27
N TRP A 153 21.14 14.51 -7.66
CA TRP A 153 22.01 13.41 -8.04
C TRP A 153 22.68 12.76 -6.84
N VAL A 154 22.88 11.45 -6.93
CA VAL A 154 23.67 10.71 -5.94
C VAL A 154 25.15 10.95 -6.19
N SER A 155 25.88 11.31 -5.14
CA SER A 155 27.34 11.43 -5.17
C SER A 155 27.95 10.68 -4.00
N ARG A 156 29.23 10.33 -4.13
CA ARG A 156 30.03 9.82 -3.02
C ARG A 156 30.73 10.97 -2.29
N ILE A 157 30.97 10.75 -1.00
CA ILE A 157 31.82 11.60 -0.17
C ILE A 157 33.26 11.27 -0.53
N ASP A 158 33.92 12.20 -1.22
CA ASP A 158 35.37 12.11 -1.44
C ASP A 158 36.08 12.77 -0.26
N GLN A 159 36.56 11.95 0.68
CA GLN A 159 37.20 12.42 1.93
C GLN A 159 38.42 13.34 1.71
N ASN A 160 39.02 13.33 0.52
CA ASN A 160 40.19 14.15 0.19
C ASN A 160 39.88 15.63 -0.17
N VAL A 161 38.60 16.02 -0.28
CA VAL A 161 38.20 17.39 -0.68
C VAL A 161 37.44 18.12 0.44
N GLU A 162 36.99 17.42 1.48
CA GLU A 162 36.00 17.94 2.44
C GLU A 162 36.59 18.56 3.72
N GLN A 163 37.92 18.60 3.87
CA GLN A 163 38.58 19.08 5.11
C GLN A 163 38.38 20.58 5.41
N GLY A 164 37.80 21.36 4.50
CA GLY A 164 37.55 22.80 4.72
C GLY A 164 36.24 23.15 5.43
N ALA A 165 35.28 22.23 5.54
CA ALA A 165 33.91 22.57 5.94
C ALA A 165 33.53 22.21 7.40
N MET A 166 34.38 21.48 8.13
CA MET A 166 34.10 21.11 9.55
C MET A 166 34.61 22.16 10.57
N GLN A 167 35.20 23.26 10.11
CA GLN A 167 35.66 24.37 10.96
C GLN A 167 34.82 25.63 10.69
N GLY A 168 33.51 25.54 10.91
CA GLY A 168 32.63 26.69 11.00
C GLY A 168 32.19 26.86 12.46
N ASN A 169 32.71 27.90 13.09
CA ASN A 169 32.58 28.33 14.50
C ASN A 169 31.17 28.20 15.11
#